data_AF-A0A6A1Q7H1-F1
#
_entry.id   AF-A0A6A1Q7H1-F1
#
_cell.length_a   1.000
_cell.length_b   1.000
_cell.length_c   1.000
_cell.angle_alpha   90.00
_cell.angle_beta   90.00
_cell.angle_gamma   90.00
#
_symmetry.space_group_name_H-M   'P 1'
#
loop_
_entity.id
_entity.type
_entity.pdbx_description
1 polymer ?
#
loop_
_entity_poly.entity_id
_entity_poly.type
_entity_poly.pdbx_seq_one_letter_code
_entity_poly.pdbx_strand_id
1 'polypeptide(L)'
;MKLSTGIIFCFLILGVSSQRWATFLKEAGQGAKDMWRAYSDMREANYKNSDKYFHARGNRDAAERGPGGVWAAKRCQRDDSESHRLF
;
A
#
# COMPACT_ATOMS: atom_id res chain seq x y z
N MET A 1 25.44 -1.22 35.80
CA MET A 1 24.39 -0.18 35.92
C MET A 1 24.32 0.78 34.73
N LYS A 2 25.42 1.15 34.04
CA LYS A 2 25.37 2.07 32.87
C LYS A 2 25.09 1.37 31.52
N LEU A 3 25.68 0.18 31.28
CA LEU A 3 25.52 -0.58 30.04
C LEU A 3 24.13 -1.22 29.90
N SER A 4 23.56 -1.69 31.00
CA SER A 4 22.22 -2.30 31.05
C SER A 4 21.12 -1.33 30.60
N THR A 5 21.21 -0.07 31.02
CA THR A 5 20.23 0.97 30.66
C THR A 5 20.30 1.31 29.17
N GLY A 6 21.51 1.38 28.60
CA GLY A 6 21.70 1.61 27.17
C GLY A 6 21.16 0.47 26.30
N ILE A 7 21.36 -0.78 26.72
CA ILE A 7 20.86 -1.97 26.01
C ILE A 7 19.32 -2.00 26.02
N ILE A 8 18.68 -1.75 27.17
CA ILE A 8 17.22 -1.69 27.29
C ILE A 8 16.65 -0.57 26.39
N PHE A 9 17.28 0.60 26.38
CA PHE A 9 16.88 1.72 25.53
C PHE A 9 17.03 1.39 24.03
N CYS A 10 18.10 0.67 23.65
CA CYS A 10 18.33 0.23 22.29
C CYS A 10 17.24 -0.74 21.80
N PHE A 11 16.86 -1.73 22.62
CA PHE A 11 15.76 -2.65 22.29
C PHE A 11 14.39 -1.96 22.21
N LEU A 12 14.12 -0.95 23.03
CA LEU A 12 12.88 -0.17 22.95
C LEU A 12 12.80 0.62 21.64
N ILE A 13 13.88 1.28 21.22
CA ILE A 13 13.93 2.01 19.94
C ILE A 13 13.76 1.05 18.76
N LEU A 14 14.47 -0.08 18.77
CA LEU A 14 14.37 -1.08 17.71
C LEU A 14 12.98 -1.74 17.67
N GLY A 15 12.37 -2.01 18.83
CA GLY A 15 11.02 -2.56 18.94
C GLY A 15 9.95 -1.63 18.38
N VAL A 16 9.99 -0.35 18.74
CA VAL A 16 9.06 0.67 18.20
C VAL A 16 9.25 0.86 16.69
N SER A 17 10.49 0.81 16.21
CA SER A 17 10.81 0.93 14.78
C SER A 17 10.30 -0.27 13.99
N SER A 18 10.44 -1.48 14.54
CA SER A 18 9.92 -2.73 13.96
C SER A 18 8.40 -2.70 13.84
N GLN A 19 7.69 -2.27 14.89
CA GLN A 19 6.23 -2.21 14.88
C GLN A 19 5.71 -1.28 13.77
N ARG A 20 6.33 -0.11 13.60
CA ARG A 20 5.98 0.85 12.54
C ARG A 20 6.24 0.31 11.13
N TRP A 21 7.32 -0.44 10.95
CA TRP A 21 7.64 -1.07 9.67
C TRP A 21 6.66 -2.21 9.35
N ALA A 22 6.32 -3.02 10.35
CA ALA A 22 5.34 -4.10 10.20
C ALA A 22 3.95 -3.56 9.84
N THR A 23 3.49 -2.48 10.48
CA THR A 23 2.22 -1.84 10.12
C THR A 23 2.28 -1.27 8.70
N PHE A 24 3.35 -0.56 8.34
CA PHE A 24 3.51 -0.02 6.98
C PHE A 24 3.46 -1.12 5.90
N LEU A 25 4.18 -2.22 6.09
CA LEU A 25 4.17 -3.34 5.14
C LEU A 25 2.79 -4.01 5.04
N LYS A 26 2.10 -4.16 6.17
CA LYS A 26 0.74 -4.69 6.19
C LYS A 26 -0.22 -3.79 5.41
N GLU A 27 -0.17 -2.48 5.64
CA GLU A 27 -0.97 -1.50 4.92
C GLU A 27 -0.67 -1.51 3.41
N ALA A 28 0.61 -1.59 3.04
CA ALA A 28 1.03 -1.67 1.64
C ALA A 28 0.52 -2.94 0.94
N GLY A 29 0.63 -4.10 1.61
CA GLY A 29 0.10 -5.36 1.09
C GLY A 29 -1.42 -5.33 0.93
N GLN A 30 -2.14 -4.73 1.90
CA GLN A 30 -3.58 -4.53 1.81
C GLN A 30 -3.95 -3.58 0.66
N GLY A 31 -3.27 -2.45 0.53
CA GLY A 31 -3.51 -1.50 -0.56
C GLY A 31 -3.26 -2.09 -1.94
N ALA A 32 -2.20 -2.89 -2.11
CA ALA A 32 -1.95 -3.60 -3.37
C ALA A 32 -3.09 -4.60 -3.70
N LYS A 33 -3.62 -5.30 -2.69
CA LYS A 33 -4.78 -6.19 -2.86
C LYS A 33 -6.04 -5.43 -3.25
N ASP A 34 -6.27 -4.25 -2.68
CA ASP A 34 -7.40 -3.39 -3.03
C ASP A 34 -7.30 -2.89 -4.48
N MET A 35 -6.09 -2.50 -4.94
CA MET A 35 -5.83 -2.15 -6.34
C MET A 35 -6.11 -3.32 -7.29
N TRP A 36 -5.64 -4.53 -6.94
CA TRP A 36 -5.89 -5.75 -7.73
C TRP A 36 -7.38 -6.07 -7.82
N ARG A 37 -8.10 -5.94 -6.70
CA ARG A 37 -9.55 -6.14 -6.65
C ARG A 37 -10.27 -5.14 -7.52
N ALA A 38 -9.87 -3.87 -7.49
CA ALA A 38 -10.44 -2.85 -8.35
C ALA A 38 -10.29 -3.19 -9.85
N TYR A 39 -9.12 -3.66 -10.26
CA TYR A 39 -8.86 -4.12 -11.62
C TYR A 39 -9.68 -5.37 -12.00
N SER A 40 -9.79 -6.33 -11.08
CA SER A 40 -10.57 -7.56 -11.30
C SER A 40 -12.05 -7.26 -11.48
N ASP A 41 -12.63 -6.44 -10.59
CA ASP A 41 -14.04 -6.02 -10.68
C ASP A 41 -14.30 -5.18 -11.95
N MET A 42 -13.33 -4.37 -12.41
CA MET A 42 -13.42 -3.63 -13.67
C MET A 42 -13.53 -4.57 -14.87
N ARG A 43 -12.68 -5.61 -14.90
CA ARG A 43 -12.70 -6.63 -15.96
C ARG A 43 -13.98 -7.45 -15.95
N GLU A 44 -14.48 -7.79 -14.76
CA GLU A 44 -15.70 -8.57 -14.61
C GLU A 44 -16.95 -7.76 -14.94
N ALA A 45 -17.02 -6.50 -14.51
CA ALA A 45 -18.14 -5.61 -14.82
C ALA A 45 -18.25 -5.32 -16.33
N ASN A 46 -17.11 -5.27 -17.04
CA ASN A 46 -17.03 -5.05 -18.49
C ASN A 46 -17.92 -3.89 -18.97
N TYR A 47 -17.95 -2.81 -18.19
CA TYR A 47 -18.86 -1.69 -18.40
C TYR A 47 -18.14 -0.54 -19.10
N LYS A 48 -18.71 -0.05 -20.21
CA LYS A 48 -18.09 1.02 -21.01
C LYS A 48 -17.87 2.29 -20.18
N ASN A 49 -16.70 2.90 -20.34
CA ASN A 49 -16.29 4.14 -19.68
C ASN A 49 -16.25 4.08 -18.13
N SER A 50 -16.13 2.88 -17.55
CA SER A 50 -16.08 2.70 -16.10
C SER A 50 -14.66 2.74 -15.52
N ASP A 51 -13.61 2.79 -16.34
CA ASP A 51 -12.21 2.71 -15.89
C ASP A 51 -11.88 3.76 -14.81
N LYS A 52 -12.34 4.99 -15.01
CA LYS A 52 -12.13 6.10 -14.06
C LYS A 52 -12.73 5.81 -12.69
N TYR A 53 -13.90 5.16 -12.65
CA TYR A 53 -14.53 4.78 -11.40
C TYR A 53 -13.71 3.71 -10.67
N PHE A 54 -13.28 2.66 -11.37
CA PHE A 54 -12.51 1.58 -10.77
C PHE A 54 -11.13 2.03 -10.28
N HIS A 55 -10.44 2.89 -11.02
CA HIS A 55 -9.21 3.52 -10.54
C HIS A 55 -9.45 4.37 -9.29
N ALA A 56 -10.47 5.22 -9.29
CA ALA A 56 -10.78 6.06 -8.12
C ALA A 56 -11.15 5.21 -6.89
N ARG A 57 -11.94 4.14 -7.08
CA ARG A 57 -12.31 3.21 -6.01
C ARG A 57 -11.09 2.48 -5.45
N GLY A 58 -10.26 1.89 -6.31
CA GLY A 58 -9.03 1.20 -5.89
C GLY A 58 -8.09 2.12 -5.11
N ASN A 59 -7.93 3.37 -5.57
CA ASN A 59 -7.11 4.36 -4.86
C ASN A 59 -7.66 4.73 -3.50
N ARG A 60 -8.99 4.93 -3.40
CA ARG A 60 -9.65 5.26 -2.14
C ARG A 60 -9.52 4.11 -1.15
N ASP A 61 -9.87 2.90 -1.57
CA ASP A 61 -9.85 1.71 -0.72
C ASP A 61 -8.41 1.41 -0.24
N ALA A 62 -7.40 1.60 -1.10
CA ALA A 62 -5.99 1.49 -0.71
C ALA A 62 -5.54 2.63 0.22
N ALA A 63 -5.96 3.88 -0.01
CA ALA A 63 -5.61 5.01 0.83
C ALA A 63 -6.22 4.91 2.24
N GLU A 64 -7.41 4.32 2.37
CA GLU A 64 -8.06 4.03 3.64
C GLU A 64 -7.24 3.07 4.52
N ARG A 65 -6.31 2.30 3.96
CA ARG A 65 -5.39 1.44 4.74
C ARG A 65 -4.35 2.23 5.51
N GLY A 66 -4.00 3.44 5.08
CA GLY A 66 -2.97 4.26 5.70
C GLY A 66 -1.77 4.54 4.78
N PRO A 67 -0.66 5.08 5.32
CA PRO A 67 0.51 5.48 4.55
C PRO A 67 1.08 4.39 3.64
N GLY A 68 1.09 3.12 4.10
CA GLY A 68 1.54 2.00 3.27
C GLY A 68 0.62 1.75 2.08
N GLY A 69 -0.69 1.87 2.27
CA GLY A 69 -1.67 1.69 1.20
C GLY A 69 -1.63 2.81 0.15
N VAL A 70 -1.44 4.06 0.58
CA VAL A 70 -1.20 5.20 -0.34
C VAL A 70 0.07 4.96 -1.17
N TRP A 71 1.13 4.47 -0.54
CA TRP A 71 2.36 4.12 -1.24
C TRP A 71 2.12 3.01 -2.27
N ALA A 72 1.37 1.96 -1.91
CA ALA A 72 1.04 0.86 -2.82
C ALA A 72 0.22 1.34 -4.02
N ALA A 73 -0.84 2.13 -3.80
CA ALA A 73 -1.65 2.70 -4.88
C ALA A 73 -0.79 3.49 -5.88
N LYS A 74 0.11 4.34 -5.37
CA LYS A 74 1.02 5.13 -6.21
C LYS A 74 1.98 4.27 -7.05
N ARG A 75 2.45 3.14 -6.52
CA ARG A 75 3.32 2.21 -7.26
C ARG A 75 2.55 1.48 -8.36
N CYS A 76 1.39 0.91 -8.03
CA CYS A 76 0.56 0.21 -9.01
C CYS A 76 0.13 1.12 -10.16
N GLN A 77 -0.28 2.36 -9.86
CA GLN A 77 -0.61 3.35 -10.89
C GLN A 77 0.57 3.70 -11.79
N ARG A 78 1.77 3.81 -11.21
CA ARG A 78 2.98 4.09 -11.99
C ARG A 78 3.23 2.96 -12.97
N ASP A 79 3.22 1.72 -12.50
CA ASP A 79 3.46 0.54 -13.33
C ASP A 79 2.41 0.43 -14.46
N ASP A 80 1.14 0.67 -14.14
CA ASP A 80 0.04 0.73 -15.13
C ASP A 80 0.31 1.81 -16.19
N SER A 81 0.68 3.02 -15.77
CA SER A 81 1.01 4.13 -16.68
C SER A 81 2.27 3.89 -17.51
N GLU A 82 3.27 3.17 -16.98
CA GLU A 82 4.47 2.79 -17.71
C GLU A 82 4.17 1.70 -18.73
N SER A 83 3.32 0.73 -18.39
CA SER A 83 2.88 -0.30 -19.34
C SER A 83 2.20 0.31 -20.57
N HIS A 84 1.35 1.32 -20.40
CA HIS A 84 0.70 2.04 -21.49
C HIS A 84 1.64 2.94 -22.31
N ARG A 85 2.85 3.22 -21.82
CA ARG A 85 3.86 3.98 -22.60
C ARG A 85 4.78 3.07 -23.41
N LEU A 86 4.89 1.82 -23.01
CA LEU A 86 5.84 0.85 -23.60
C LEU A 86 5.21 0.00 -24.72
N PHE A 87 3.89 -0.02 -24.84
CA PHE A 87 3.13 -0.74 -25.86
C PHE A 87 2.16 0.20 -26.58
#